data_AF-R4U6G6-F1
#
_entry.id   AF-R4U6G6-F1
#
_cell.length_a   1.000
_cell.length_b   1.000
_cell.length_c   1.000
_cell.angle_alpha   90.00
_cell.angle_beta   90.00
_cell.angle_gamma   90.00
#
_symmetry.space_group_name_H-M   'P 1'
#
loop_
_entity.id
_entity.type
_entity.pdbx_description
1 polymer ?
#
loop_
_entity_poly.entity_id
_entity_poly.type
_entity_poly.pdbx_seq_one_letter_code
_entity_poly.pdbx_strand_id
1 'polypeptide(L)'
;MAKQTEQSSWVQKSKNEINSVLAKFNKSKVIFKSPTKKWQIAIRWMLFFGPLLTLVAIFIFAMFYIKKTPGLYYFIPVVTIILGLVFDGFIIYYLIKWTKIMRLQKNILDNLDFKKLYDWGLKETFEDKIDVINISSSYNLPPSKVVNLENNTKIDQVLNLHHTSFEISLGSITHKTKKKTSSNYTEPIFYRVPILTLKPLKKPVKDNMIIQLVDLNNDFFRPAQTVKTGNPTFDDIFVVGSNQKDLSHVLPPSVQTKLIAEQQKSATIPVMIFEDGILTLIFQSYLVDGWNDHKMVINDVEFFSDWDHVTNDIITKMQIDLNWLKDSLNWANQFDIVDVK
;
A
#
# COMPACT_ATOMS: atom_id res chain seq x y z
N MET A 1 13.64 -30.13 22.30
CA MET A 1 13.28 -30.51 20.91
C MET A 1 12.53 -29.35 20.29
N ALA A 2 13.17 -28.65 19.34
CA ALA A 2 12.53 -27.57 18.60
C ALA A 2 11.46 -28.19 17.67
N LYS A 3 10.22 -27.70 17.76
CA LYS A 3 9.18 -28.01 16.78
C LYS A 3 9.67 -27.50 15.42
N GLN A 4 10.05 -28.41 14.52
CA GLN A 4 10.09 -28.09 13.09
C GLN A 4 8.67 -27.64 12.72
N THR A 5 8.52 -26.36 12.42
CA THR A 5 7.28 -25.80 11.88
C THR A 5 7.07 -26.48 10.53
N GLU A 6 6.11 -27.40 10.44
CA GLU A 6 5.67 -27.92 9.14
C GLU A 6 5.30 -26.71 8.27
N GLN A 7 6.05 -26.54 7.19
CA GLN A 7 5.84 -25.42 6.28
C GLN A 7 4.47 -25.63 5.61
N SER A 8 3.56 -24.68 5.79
CA SER A 8 2.17 -24.71 5.28
C SER A 8 2.10 -25.19 3.82
N SER A 9 1.11 -26.03 3.51
CA SER A 9 1.00 -26.72 2.22
C SER A 9 0.90 -25.74 1.04
N TRP A 10 0.23 -24.61 1.25
CA TRP A 10 0.06 -23.55 0.26
C TRP A 10 1.37 -22.84 -0.05
N VAL A 11 2.24 -22.61 0.95
CA VAL A 11 3.55 -21.98 0.73
C VAL A 11 4.41 -22.82 -0.19
N GLN A 12 4.40 -24.15 -0.03
CA GLN A 12 5.16 -25.04 -0.90
C GLN A 12 4.58 -25.06 -2.33
N LYS A 13 3.24 -25.16 -2.48
CA LYS A 13 2.57 -25.07 -3.78
C LYS A 13 2.86 -23.75 -4.50
N SER A 14 2.73 -22.63 -3.79
CA SER A 14 3.03 -21.30 -4.30
C SER A 14 4.50 -21.16 -4.69
N LYS A 15 5.45 -21.66 -3.87
CA LYS A 15 6.88 -21.66 -4.22
C LYS A 15 7.15 -22.39 -5.52
N ASN A 16 6.54 -23.56 -5.72
CA ASN A 16 6.73 -24.35 -6.95
C ASN A 16 6.16 -23.61 -8.17
N GLU A 17 4.96 -23.05 -8.06
CA GLU A 17 4.34 -22.26 -9.14
C GLU A 17 5.19 -21.03 -9.50
N ILE A 18 5.57 -20.23 -8.49
CA ILE A 18 6.41 -19.05 -8.68
C ILE A 18 7.74 -19.43 -9.32
N ASN A 19 8.43 -20.46 -8.82
CA ASN A 19 9.69 -20.93 -9.39
C ASN A 19 9.54 -21.41 -10.84
N SER A 20 8.40 -22.02 -11.20
CA SER A 20 8.13 -22.43 -12.58
C SER A 20 7.96 -21.24 -13.53
N VAL A 21 7.36 -20.14 -13.04
CA VAL A 21 7.26 -18.88 -13.79
C VAL A 21 8.63 -18.22 -13.89
N LEU A 22 9.37 -18.15 -12.79
CA LEU A 22 10.74 -17.60 -12.75
C LEU A 22 11.71 -18.34 -13.67
N ALA A 23 11.53 -19.66 -13.87
CA ALA A 23 12.36 -20.44 -14.78
C ALA A 23 12.26 -19.99 -16.25
N LYS A 24 11.18 -19.29 -16.64
CA LYS A 24 11.00 -18.71 -17.98
C LYS A 24 11.84 -17.46 -18.21
N PHE A 25 12.41 -16.88 -17.15
CA PHE A 25 13.22 -15.68 -17.21
C PHE A 25 14.72 -16.00 -17.09
N ASN A 26 15.55 -15.20 -17.75
CA ASN A 26 17.00 -15.41 -17.70
C ASN A 26 17.55 -15.04 -16.31
N LYS A 27 18.11 -16.03 -15.61
CA LYS A 27 18.71 -15.92 -14.27
C LYS A 27 19.93 -14.99 -14.19
N SER A 28 20.44 -14.48 -15.31
CA SER A 28 21.77 -13.86 -15.34
C SER A 28 21.87 -12.54 -14.54
N LYS A 29 22.47 -12.62 -13.34
CA LYS A 29 23.09 -11.54 -12.54
C LYS A 29 22.23 -10.30 -12.24
N VAL A 30 20.90 -10.42 -12.23
CA VAL A 30 20.04 -9.30 -11.86
C VAL A 30 19.92 -9.23 -10.34
N ILE A 31 20.54 -8.21 -9.75
CA ILE A 31 20.33 -7.85 -8.35
C ILE A 31 19.15 -6.88 -8.32
N PHE A 32 18.03 -7.28 -7.70
CA PHE A 32 16.85 -6.43 -7.55
C PHE A 32 17.01 -5.35 -6.48
N LYS A 33 18.04 -5.48 -5.64
CA LYS A 33 18.37 -4.53 -4.58
C LYS A 33 18.46 -3.09 -5.08
N SER A 34 17.59 -2.25 -4.53
CA SER A 34 17.69 -0.81 -4.67
C SER A 34 19.05 -0.31 -4.13
N PRO A 35 19.66 0.73 -4.74
CA PRO A 35 20.89 1.29 -4.21
C PRO A 35 20.67 1.73 -2.76
N THR A 36 21.64 1.53 -1.87
CA THR A 36 21.51 1.99 -0.48
C THR A 36 21.30 3.51 -0.45
N LYS A 37 20.67 4.06 0.59
CA LYS A 37 20.45 5.53 0.71
C LYS A 37 21.73 6.34 0.43
N LYS A 38 22.90 5.86 0.87
CA LYS A 38 24.21 6.48 0.60
C LYS A 38 24.54 6.51 -0.90
N TRP A 39 24.32 5.41 -1.62
CA TRP A 39 24.52 5.34 -3.06
C TRP A 39 23.48 6.17 -3.83
N GLN A 40 22.24 6.21 -3.38
CA GLN A 40 21.21 7.08 -3.98
C GLN A 40 21.60 8.56 -3.85
N ILE A 41 22.11 8.98 -2.68
CA ILE A 41 22.64 10.33 -2.47
C ILE A 41 23.82 10.59 -3.41
N ALA A 42 24.77 9.65 -3.53
CA ALA A 42 25.91 9.80 -4.45
C ALA A 42 25.45 9.95 -5.91
N ILE A 43 24.52 9.12 -6.38
CA ILE A 43 23.95 9.21 -7.74
C ILE A 43 23.21 10.54 -7.95
N ARG A 44 22.46 11.02 -6.95
CA ARG A 44 21.80 12.34 -7.00
C ARG A 44 22.80 13.49 -7.08
N TRP A 45 23.91 13.42 -6.35
CA TRP A 45 24.98 14.41 -6.47
C TRP A 45 25.67 14.33 -7.83
N MET A 46 25.94 13.13 -8.35
CA MET A 46 26.50 12.96 -9.69
C MET A 46 25.59 13.54 -10.76
N LEU A 47 24.27 13.34 -10.65
CA LEU A 47 23.24 13.93 -11.54
C LEU A 47 23.31 15.46 -11.61
N PHE A 48 23.76 16.11 -10.54
CA PHE A 48 23.93 17.56 -10.50
C PHE A 48 25.34 17.98 -10.95
N PHE A 49 26.38 17.32 -10.45
CA PHE A 49 27.77 17.69 -10.70
C PHE A 49 28.24 17.38 -12.12
N GLY A 50 27.81 16.27 -12.72
CA GLY A 50 28.18 15.90 -14.09
C GLY A 50 27.84 17.03 -15.07
N PRO A 51 26.54 17.35 -15.27
CA PRO A 51 26.10 18.41 -16.17
C PRO A 51 26.65 19.80 -15.81
N LEU A 52 26.79 20.09 -14.51
CA LEU A 52 27.34 21.36 -14.04
C LEU A 52 28.81 21.51 -14.46
N LEU A 53 29.63 20.48 -14.30
CA LEU A 53 31.04 20.49 -14.69
C LEU A 53 31.18 20.64 -16.21
N THR A 54 30.35 19.95 -17.00
CA THR A 54 30.34 20.11 -18.46
C THR A 54 29.97 21.54 -18.86
N LEU A 55 28.93 22.13 -18.25
CA LEU A 55 28.53 23.51 -18.51
C LEU A 55 29.60 24.54 -18.14
N VAL A 56 30.21 24.40 -16.96
CA VAL A 56 31.30 25.28 -16.49
C VAL A 56 32.50 25.17 -17.42
N ALA A 57 32.85 23.96 -17.86
CA ALA A 57 33.97 23.76 -18.76
C ALA A 57 33.73 24.37 -20.15
N ILE A 58 32.51 24.24 -20.69
CA ILE A 58 32.10 24.90 -21.94
C ILE A 58 32.21 26.43 -21.81
N PHE A 59 31.77 26.98 -20.68
CA PHE A 59 31.86 28.42 -20.41
C PHE A 59 33.31 28.90 -20.33
N ILE A 60 34.18 28.18 -19.61
CA ILE A 60 35.62 28.48 -19.52
C ILE A 60 36.27 28.40 -20.91
N PHE A 61 35.91 27.38 -21.70
CA PHE A 61 36.40 27.22 -23.06
C PHE A 61 36.04 28.41 -23.96
N ALA A 62 34.79 28.87 -23.89
CA ALA A 62 34.33 30.06 -24.61
C ALA A 62 35.06 31.33 -24.17
N MET A 63 35.26 31.51 -22.86
CA MET A 63 36.02 32.64 -22.32
C MET A 63 37.48 32.66 -22.78
N PHE A 64 38.15 31.51 -22.82
CA PHE A 64 39.54 31.41 -23.28
C PHE A 64 39.68 31.70 -24.77
N TYR A 65 38.69 31.28 -25.56
CA TYR A 65 38.60 31.60 -26.97
C TYR A 65 38.49 33.12 -27.20
N ILE A 66 37.58 33.79 -26.50
CA ILE A 66 37.39 35.26 -26.60
C ILE A 66 38.65 36.02 -26.18
N LYS A 67 39.31 35.59 -25.09
CA LYS A 67 40.50 36.26 -24.54
C LYS A 67 41.82 35.89 -25.25
N LYS A 68 41.78 35.05 -26.29
CA LYS A 68 42.97 34.57 -27.02
C LYS A 68 44.05 33.99 -26.08
N THR A 69 43.61 33.25 -25.07
CA THR A 69 44.50 32.61 -24.09
C THR A 69 45.44 31.62 -24.78
N PRO A 70 46.71 31.48 -24.34
CA PRO A 70 47.63 30.50 -24.93
C PRO A 70 47.08 29.06 -24.89
N GLY A 71 47.38 28.29 -25.94
CA GLY A 71 46.85 26.94 -26.17
C GLY A 71 47.03 25.95 -25.01
N LEU A 72 48.10 26.08 -24.22
CA LEU A 72 48.40 25.20 -23.09
C LEU A 72 47.29 25.21 -22.01
N TYR A 73 46.59 26.33 -21.84
CA TYR A 73 45.57 26.48 -20.80
C TYR A 73 44.23 25.80 -21.15
N TYR A 74 44.01 25.43 -22.41
CA TYR A 74 42.82 24.68 -22.84
C TYR A 74 42.78 23.25 -22.31
N PHE A 75 43.88 22.74 -21.76
CA PHE A 75 43.89 21.42 -21.10
C PHE A 75 42.90 21.35 -19.93
N ILE A 76 42.76 22.42 -19.14
CA ILE A 76 41.87 22.47 -17.96
C ILE A 76 40.39 22.26 -18.33
N PRO A 77 39.79 23.03 -19.26
CA PRO A 77 38.42 22.78 -19.67
C PRO A 77 38.25 21.42 -20.36
N VAL A 78 39.24 20.95 -21.13
CA VAL A 78 39.17 19.62 -21.77
C VAL A 78 39.09 18.49 -20.73
N VAL A 79 39.95 18.52 -19.71
CA VAL A 79 39.89 17.51 -18.61
C VAL A 79 38.58 17.59 -17.86
N THR A 80 38.07 18.80 -17.59
CA THR A 80 36.79 18.98 -16.91
C THR A 80 35.60 18.43 -17.72
N ILE A 81 35.61 18.59 -19.05
CA ILE A 81 34.59 17.98 -19.93
C ILE A 81 34.66 16.45 -19.85
N ILE A 82 35.86 15.86 -19.94
CA ILE A 82 36.04 14.41 -19.84
C ILE A 82 35.50 13.89 -18.50
N LEU A 83 35.80 14.58 -17.40
CA LEU A 83 35.30 14.22 -16.08
C LEU A 83 33.76 14.29 -16.00
N GLY A 84 33.16 15.36 -16.56
CA GLY A 84 31.70 15.51 -16.66
C GLY A 84 31.06 14.36 -17.43
N LEU A 85 31.61 14.02 -18.60
CA LEU A 85 31.13 12.91 -19.44
C LEU A 85 31.24 11.54 -18.74
N VAL A 86 32.28 11.33 -17.92
CA VAL A 86 32.40 10.10 -17.11
C VAL A 86 31.27 10.02 -16.07
N PHE A 87 30.94 11.11 -15.39
CA PHE A 87 29.80 11.15 -14.47
C PHE A 87 28.47 10.90 -15.20
N ASP A 88 28.25 11.56 -16.34
CA ASP A 88 27.05 11.40 -17.16
C ASP A 88 26.91 9.95 -17.66
N GLY A 89 28.00 9.35 -18.14
CA GLY A 89 28.03 7.94 -18.56
C GLY A 89 27.67 6.98 -17.43
N PHE A 90 28.15 7.24 -16.21
CA PHE A 90 27.81 6.44 -15.02
C PHE A 90 26.33 6.56 -14.66
N ILE A 91 25.77 7.77 -14.71
CA ILE A 91 24.33 8.01 -14.48
C ILE A 91 23.48 7.25 -15.50
N ILE A 92 23.80 7.39 -16.80
CA ILE A 92 23.08 6.72 -17.88
C ILE A 92 23.13 5.20 -17.69
N TYR A 93 24.29 4.65 -17.34
CA TYR A 93 24.43 3.22 -17.03
C TYR A 93 23.48 2.79 -15.89
N TYR A 94 23.41 3.55 -14.79
CA TYR A 94 22.51 3.26 -13.68
C TYR A 94 21.04 3.36 -14.05
N LEU A 95 20.64 4.38 -14.83
CA LEU A 95 19.27 4.54 -15.30
C LEU A 95 18.85 3.38 -16.23
N ILE A 96 19.72 2.98 -17.16
CA ILE A 96 19.47 1.83 -18.05
C ILE A 96 19.37 0.54 -17.23
N LYS A 97 20.25 0.34 -16.25
CA LYS A 97 20.21 -0.83 -15.37
C LYS A 97 18.90 -0.86 -14.56
N TRP A 98 18.52 0.26 -13.97
CA TRP A 98 17.32 0.35 -13.13
C TRP A 98 16.03 0.13 -13.92
N THR A 99 15.91 0.76 -15.09
CA THR A 99 14.75 0.56 -15.98
C THR A 99 14.61 -0.89 -16.45
N LYS A 100 15.72 -1.58 -16.72
CA LYS A 100 15.72 -3.02 -17.02
C LYS A 100 15.24 -3.86 -15.83
N ILE A 101 15.67 -3.54 -14.61
CA ILE A 101 15.24 -4.21 -13.38
C ILE A 101 13.73 -4.02 -13.17
N MET A 102 13.23 -2.78 -13.21
CA MET A 102 11.80 -2.48 -13.04
C MET A 102 10.94 -3.20 -14.09
N ARG A 103 11.41 -3.26 -15.34
CA ARG A 103 10.70 -3.99 -16.40
C ARG A 103 10.69 -5.50 -16.15
N LEU A 104 11.78 -6.07 -15.64
CA LEU A 104 11.83 -7.48 -15.28
C LEU A 104 10.90 -7.82 -14.13
N GLN A 105 10.92 -7.00 -13.06
CA GLN A 105 10.01 -7.15 -11.92
C GLN A 105 8.55 -7.12 -12.36
N LYS A 106 8.18 -6.11 -13.14
CA LYS A 106 6.83 -5.99 -13.70
C LYS A 106 6.46 -7.23 -14.54
N ASN A 107 7.33 -7.66 -15.44
CA ASN A 107 7.05 -8.84 -16.28
C ASN A 107 6.89 -10.13 -15.45
N ILE A 108 7.63 -10.28 -14.34
CA ILE A 108 7.47 -11.41 -13.42
C ILE A 108 6.09 -11.37 -12.78
N LEU A 109 5.73 -10.23 -12.18
CA LEU A 109 4.43 -10.04 -11.52
C LEU A 109 3.26 -10.22 -12.50
N ASP A 110 3.38 -9.69 -13.72
CA ASP A 110 2.35 -9.81 -14.77
C ASP A 110 2.13 -11.26 -15.25
N ASN A 111 3.13 -12.14 -15.12
CA ASN A 111 3.06 -13.55 -15.50
C ASN A 111 2.66 -14.49 -14.35
N LEU A 112 2.55 -13.98 -13.12
CA LEU A 112 2.10 -14.76 -11.97
C LEU A 112 0.58 -14.77 -11.90
N ASP A 113 0.01 -15.96 -11.72
CA ASP A 113 -1.41 -16.11 -11.45
C ASP A 113 -1.69 -15.83 -9.96
N PHE A 114 -1.70 -14.55 -9.60
CA PHE A 114 -1.96 -14.12 -8.22
C PHE A 114 -3.32 -14.56 -7.69
N LYS A 115 -4.32 -14.72 -8.57
CA LYS A 115 -5.63 -15.25 -8.18
C LYS A 115 -5.46 -16.66 -7.61
N LYS A 116 -4.83 -17.55 -8.38
CA LYS A 116 -4.54 -18.93 -7.97
C LYS A 116 -3.67 -18.99 -6.71
N LEU A 117 -2.66 -18.12 -6.60
CA LEU A 117 -1.79 -18.06 -5.43
C LEU A 117 -2.57 -17.66 -4.17
N TYR A 118 -3.39 -16.61 -4.23
CA TYR A 118 -4.23 -16.23 -3.08
C TYR A 118 -5.31 -17.28 -2.78
N ASP A 119 -5.91 -17.93 -3.78
CA ASP A 119 -6.86 -19.03 -3.55
C ASP A 119 -6.23 -20.13 -2.69
N TRP A 120 -4.97 -20.51 -2.95
CA TRP A 120 -4.27 -21.49 -2.11
C TRP A 120 -4.04 -21.00 -0.69
N GLY A 121 -3.62 -19.73 -0.53
CA GLY A 121 -3.39 -19.14 0.78
C GLY A 121 -4.67 -18.99 1.60
N LEU A 122 -5.78 -18.58 0.97
CA LEU A 122 -7.07 -18.40 1.62
C LEU A 122 -7.64 -19.73 2.11
N LYS A 123 -7.59 -20.79 1.30
CA LYS A 123 -8.11 -22.12 1.68
C LYS A 123 -7.46 -22.68 2.95
N GLU A 124 -6.16 -22.47 3.12
CA GLU A 124 -5.43 -22.93 4.29
C GLU A 124 -5.52 -21.94 5.47
N THR A 125 -5.67 -20.64 5.21
CA THR A 125 -5.78 -19.62 6.26
C THR A 125 -7.18 -19.56 6.87
N PHE A 126 -8.21 -19.82 6.05
CA PHE A 126 -9.61 -19.76 6.39
C PHE A 126 -10.26 -21.05 5.89
N GLU A 127 -10.59 -21.98 6.80
CA GLU A 127 -11.08 -23.35 6.51
C GLU A 127 -12.06 -23.44 5.30
N ASP A 128 -11.53 -23.51 4.08
CA ASP A 128 -12.23 -23.49 2.77
C ASP A 128 -13.45 -22.55 2.65
N LYS A 129 -13.41 -21.38 3.28
CA LYS A 129 -14.59 -20.49 3.42
C LYS A 129 -14.62 -19.30 2.45
N ILE A 130 -13.48 -18.91 1.89
CA ILE A 130 -13.34 -17.66 1.12
C ILE A 130 -12.64 -17.94 -0.21
N ASP A 131 -13.32 -17.63 -1.31
CA ASP A 131 -12.83 -17.78 -2.68
C ASP A 131 -12.46 -16.43 -3.30
N VAL A 132 -11.42 -16.39 -4.15
CA VAL A 132 -11.08 -15.18 -4.90
C VAL A 132 -12.01 -15.04 -6.12
N ILE A 133 -12.73 -13.92 -6.19
CA ILE A 133 -13.48 -13.54 -7.40
C ILE A 133 -12.47 -13.05 -8.44
N ASN A 134 -11.78 -11.97 -8.11
CA ASN A 134 -10.75 -11.34 -8.95
C ASN A 134 -9.83 -10.45 -8.11
N ILE A 135 -8.79 -9.93 -8.76
CA ILE A 135 -7.95 -8.85 -8.26
C ILE A 135 -8.01 -7.75 -9.30
N SER A 136 -8.40 -6.54 -8.90
CA SER A 136 -8.66 -5.46 -9.85
C SER A 136 -8.37 -4.09 -9.27
N SER A 137 -8.30 -3.06 -10.11
CA SER A 137 -8.18 -1.67 -9.69
C SER A 137 -9.52 -1.03 -9.30
N SER A 138 -10.49 -1.85 -8.86
CA SER A 138 -11.83 -1.41 -8.48
C SER A 138 -12.41 -2.32 -7.41
N TYR A 139 -13.16 -1.72 -6.50
CA TYR A 139 -13.94 -2.47 -5.52
C TYR A 139 -15.21 -3.01 -6.18
N ASN A 140 -15.44 -4.33 -6.10
CA ASN A 140 -16.74 -4.90 -6.46
C ASN A 140 -17.83 -4.44 -5.48
N LEU A 141 -17.46 -4.31 -4.20
CA LEU A 141 -18.24 -3.66 -3.16
C LEU A 141 -17.65 -2.28 -2.89
N PRO A 142 -18.17 -1.20 -3.51
CA PRO A 142 -17.58 0.13 -3.32
C PRO A 142 -17.61 0.55 -1.85
N PRO A 143 -16.58 1.28 -1.37
CA PRO A 143 -16.63 1.87 -0.04
C PRO A 143 -17.79 2.86 0.07
N SER A 144 -18.24 3.10 1.29
CA SER A 144 -19.26 4.10 1.62
C SER A 144 -19.02 5.42 0.88
N LYS A 145 -20.12 6.07 0.45
CA LYS A 145 -20.09 7.37 -0.24
C LYS A 145 -19.55 8.49 0.66
N VAL A 146 -19.52 8.25 1.98
CA VAL A 146 -18.89 9.13 2.96
C VAL A 146 -17.37 9.17 2.79
N VAL A 147 -16.77 8.16 2.17
CA VAL A 147 -15.38 8.24 1.70
C VAL A 147 -15.33 9.16 0.48
N ASN A 148 -14.85 10.39 0.67
CA ASN A 148 -14.72 11.33 -0.44
C ASN A 148 -13.65 10.84 -1.44
N LEU A 149 -14.11 10.24 -2.54
CA LEU A 149 -13.29 9.78 -3.66
C LEU A 149 -13.10 10.85 -4.76
N GLU A 150 -13.42 12.11 -4.49
CA GLU A 150 -13.23 13.20 -5.47
C GLU A 150 -11.76 13.42 -5.85
N ASN A 151 -11.54 14.31 -6.83
CA ASN A 151 -10.27 14.64 -7.48
C ASN A 151 -9.03 14.45 -6.58
N ASN A 152 -8.02 13.74 -7.09
CA ASN A 152 -6.76 13.37 -6.41
C ASN A 152 -6.82 12.11 -5.53
N THR A 153 -7.66 11.13 -5.89
CA THR A 153 -7.60 9.78 -5.35
C THR A 153 -7.23 8.76 -6.43
N LYS A 154 -6.65 7.64 -6.02
CA LYS A 154 -6.38 6.45 -6.85
C LYS A 154 -6.75 5.22 -6.04
N ILE A 155 -7.60 4.37 -6.60
CA ILE A 155 -7.83 3.02 -6.08
C ILE A 155 -6.62 2.17 -6.45
N ASP A 156 -5.97 1.60 -5.44
CA ASP A 156 -4.88 0.65 -5.63
C ASP A 156 -5.45 -0.74 -5.97
N GLN A 157 -4.64 -1.80 -6.03
CA GLN A 157 -5.16 -3.14 -6.29
C GLN A 157 -6.08 -3.60 -5.14
N VAL A 158 -7.22 -4.18 -5.50
CA VAL A 158 -8.27 -4.65 -4.61
C VAL A 158 -8.45 -6.14 -4.80
N LEU A 159 -8.39 -6.88 -3.70
CA LEU A 159 -8.72 -8.29 -3.60
C LEU A 159 -10.22 -8.44 -3.37
N ASN A 160 -10.96 -8.89 -4.39
CA ASN A 160 -12.41 -9.12 -4.30
C ASN A 160 -12.67 -10.60 -4.03
N LEU A 161 -13.42 -10.90 -2.98
CA LEU A 161 -13.60 -12.24 -2.43
C LEU A 161 -15.08 -12.56 -2.23
N HIS A 162 -15.39 -13.85 -2.24
CA HIS A 162 -16.71 -14.37 -1.96
C HIS A 162 -16.66 -15.40 -0.83
N HIS A 163 -17.60 -15.30 0.09
CA HIS A 163 -17.97 -16.34 1.04
C HIS A 163 -19.44 -16.69 0.82
N THR A 164 -19.83 -17.91 1.16
CA THR A 164 -21.22 -18.40 1.13
C THR A 164 -22.25 -17.57 1.93
N SER A 165 -21.81 -16.57 2.68
CA SER A 165 -22.62 -15.77 3.60
C SER A 165 -22.35 -14.26 3.48
N PHE A 166 -21.28 -13.84 2.80
CA PHE A 166 -20.92 -12.43 2.63
C PHE A 166 -19.96 -12.25 1.45
N GLU A 167 -19.95 -11.07 0.88
CA GLU A 167 -18.96 -10.63 -0.12
C GLU A 167 -17.96 -9.67 0.54
N ILE A 168 -16.71 -9.67 0.08
CA ILE A 168 -15.63 -8.83 0.62
C ILE A 168 -14.88 -8.15 -0.52
N SER A 169 -14.50 -6.88 -0.31
CA SER A 169 -13.44 -6.24 -1.08
C SER A 169 -12.41 -5.65 -0.12
N LEU A 170 -11.15 -6.06 -0.26
CA LEU A 170 -10.03 -5.59 0.55
C LEU A 170 -9.02 -4.86 -0.35
N GLY A 171 -8.67 -3.63 0.00
CA GLY A 171 -7.70 -2.87 -0.77
C GLY A 171 -7.32 -1.57 -0.09
N SER A 172 -6.65 -0.70 -0.83
CA SER A 172 -6.32 0.63 -0.34
C SER A 172 -6.62 1.70 -1.36
N ILE A 173 -6.76 2.94 -0.87
CA ILE A 173 -6.95 4.12 -1.68
C ILE A 173 -5.84 5.10 -1.34
N THR A 174 -5.11 5.53 -2.36
CA THR A 174 -4.10 6.58 -2.22
C THR A 174 -4.76 7.92 -2.51
N HIS A 175 -4.62 8.89 -1.60
CA HIS A 175 -5.10 10.25 -1.74
C HIS A 175 -3.93 11.23 -1.74
N LYS A 176 -3.92 12.16 -2.70
CA LYS A 176 -2.92 13.23 -2.79
C LYS A 176 -3.50 14.53 -2.25
N THR A 177 -2.88 15.02 -1.19
CA THR A 177 -3.18 16.32 -0.58
C THR A 177 -1.96 17.25 -0.64
N LYS A 178 -2.09 18.41 -0.04
CA LYS A 178 -1.15 19.53 -0.09
C LYS A 178 -0.87 20.00 1.33
N LYS A 179 0.40 20.00 1.75
CA LYS A 179 0.80 20.59 3.04
C LYS A 179 1.41 21.96 2.78
N LYS A 180 0.80 23.00 3.38
CA LYS A 180 1.41 24.33 3.41
C LYS A 180 2.65 24.25 4.28
N THR A 181 3.80 24.55 3.69
CA THR A 181 5.01 24.82 4.46
C THR A 181 5.05 26.30 4.87
N SER A 182 5.97 26.67 5.77
CA SER A 182 6.13 28.06 6.24
C SER A 182 6.52 29.05 5.14
N SER A 183 7.04 28.57 4.02
CA SER A 183 7.16 29.31 2.77
C SER A 183 5.95 29.02 1.88
N ASN A 184 5.53 29.97 1.03
CA ASN A 184 4.44 29.84 0.03
C ASN A 184 4.55 28.64 -0.94
N TYR A 185 5.50 27.73 -0.72
CA TYR A 185 5.58 26.42 -1.33
C TYR A 185 4.55 25.46 -0.73
N THR A 186 3.98 24.62 -1.57
CA THR A 186 3.03 23.59 -1.15
C THR A 186 3.52 22.26 -1.69
N GLU A 187 4.00 21.38 -0.82
CA GLU A 187 4.49 20.07 -1.21
C GLU A 187 3.31 19.08 -1.33
N PRO A 188 3.25 18.28 -2.40
CA PRO A 188 2.28 17.20 -2.48
C PRO A 188 2.61 16.13 -1.43
N ILE A 189 1.59 15.72 -0.68
CA ILE A 189 1.68 14.60 0.26
C ILE A 189 0.70 13.52 -0.16
N PHE A 190 1.11 12.26 -0.04
CA PHE A 190 0.29 11.12 -0.38
C PHE A 190 -0.02 10.31 0.89
N TYR A 191 -1.29 10.07 1.11
CA TYR A 191 -1.79 9.21 2.19
C TYR A 191 -2.43 7.98 1.57
N ARG A 192 -2.06 6.81 2.05
CA ARG A 192 -2.73 5.55 1.68
C ARG A 192 -3.65 5.13 2.82
N VAL A 193 -4.89 4.85 2.46
CA VAL A 193 -5.98 4.48 3.38
C VAL A 193 -6.35 3.03 3.11
N PRO A 194 -6.07 2.10 4.02
CA PRO A 194 -6.51 0.71 3.92
C PRO A 194 -8.02 0.61 4.20
N ILE A 195 -8.73 -0.15 3.38
CA ILE A 195 -10.19 -0.27 3.43
C ILE A 195 -10.59 -1.74 3.25
N LEU A 196 -11.53 -2.19 4.07
CA LEU A 196 -12.29 -3.42 3.85
C LEU A 196 -13.77 -3.06 3.73
N THR A 197 -14.44 -3.58 2.70
CA THR A 197 -15.90 -3.51 2.57
C THR A 197 -16.48 -4.90 2.63
N LEU A 198 -17.61 -5.04 3.34
CA LEU A 198 -18.26 -6.32 3.55
C LEU A 198 -19.77 -6.20 3.42
N LYS A 199 -20.36 -7.09 2.64
CA LYS A 199 -21.82 -7.17 2.46
C LYS A 199 -22.31 -8.55 2.87
N PRO A 200 -23.03 -8.71 4.00
CA PRO A 200 -23.66 -9.98 4.33
C PRO A 200 -24.80 -10.30 3.35
N LEU A 201 -24.87 -11.55 2.92
CA LEU A 201 -25.87 -12.04 1.96
C LEU A 201 -27.16 -12.52 2.64
N LYS A 202 -27.07 -12.88 3.93
CA LYS A 202 -28.16 -13.55 4.66
C LYS A 202 -28.68 -12.78 5.88
N LYS A 203 -27.98 -11.72 6.30
CA LYS A 203 -28.38 -10.89 7.44
C LYS A 203 -28.49 -9.43 6.97
N PRO A 204 -29.59 -8.73 7.27
CA PRO A 204 -29.67 -7.31 7.02
C PRO A 204 -28.70 -6.57 7.94
N VAL A 205 -27.91 -5.66 7.37
CA VAL A 205 -27.11 -4.69 8.12
C VAL A 205 -28.03 -3.53 8.49
N LYS A 206 -27.86 -2.97 9.69
CA LYS A 206 -28.56 -1.75 10.05
C LYS A 206 -27.85 -0.56 9.40
N ASP A 207 -28.51 0.05 8.44
CA ASP A 207 -27.96 1.13 7.63
C ASP A 207 -27.94 2.48 8.38
N ASN A 208 -27.09 3.38 7.90
CA ASN A 208 -26.95 4.77 8.32
C ASN A 208 -26.38 4.94 9.73
N MET A 209 -25.30 4.22 10.02
CA MET A 209 -24.55 4.35 11.26
C MET A 209 -23.05 4.49 10.98
N ILE A 210 -22.40 5.39 11.71
CA ILE A 210 -20.94 5.56 11.72
C ILE A 210 -20.47 5.39 13.16
N ILE A 211 -19.47 4.54 13.39
CA ILE A 211 -18.81 4.37 14.69
C ILE A 211 -17.33 4.70 14.50
N GLN A 212 -16.81 5.57 15.37
CA GLN A 212 -15.38 5.93 15.38
C GLN A 212 -14.93 6.24 16.80
N LEU A 213 -13.62 6.33 17.04
CA LEU A 213 -13.11 6.79 18.33
C LEU A 213 -13.37 8.28 18.56
N VAL A 214 -13.50 8.67 19.84
CA VAL A 214 -13.71 10.07 20.25
C VAL A 214 -12.54 10.99 19.86
N ASP A 215 -11.32 10.47 19.88
CA ASP A 215 -10.09 11.21 19.55
C ASP A 215 -9.90 11.43 18.04
N LEU A 216 -10.57 10.62 17.20
CA LEU A 216 -10.62 10.78 15.74
C LEU A 216 -11.58 11.91 15.34
N ASN A 217 -11.30 13.13 15.81
CA ASN A 217 -11.93 14.36 15.32
C ASN A 217 -11.37 14.71 13.94
N ASN A 218 -11.88 14.06 12.90
CA ASN A 218 -11.42 14.27 11.54
C ASN A 218 -12.54 14.87 10.68
N ASP A 219 -12.21 15.91 9.91
CA ASP A 219 -13.12 16.55 8.93
C ASP A 219 -13.56 15.58 7.82
N PHE A 220 -12.95 14.40 7.75
CA PHE A 220 -13.23 13.35 6.76
C PHE A 220 -14.59 12.67 6.90
N PHE A 221 -15.17 12.55 8.09
CA PHE A 221 -16.34 11.68 8.34
C PHE A 221 -17.38 12.29 9.28
N ARG A 222 -17.67 13.60 9.15
CA ARG A 222 -18.64 14.27 10.04
C ARG A 222 -20.02 13.60 9.95
N PRO A 223 -20.54 12.99 11.03
CA PRO A 223 -21.85 12.36 11.01
C PRO A 223 -22.96 13.40 11.01
N ALA A 224 -24.14 13.04 10.49
CA ALA A 224 -25.31 13.92 10.44
C ALA A 224 -25.81 14.33 11.83
N GLN A 225 -25.85 13.39 12.79
CA GLN A 225 -26.16 13.62 14.20
C GLN A 225 -25.38 12.64 15.08
N THR A 226 -24.72 13.13 16.14
CA THR A 226 -24.12 12.28 17.18
C THR A 226 -25.18 11.91 18.20
N VAL A 227 -25.28 10.63 18.55
CA VAL A 227 -26.24 10.13 19.54
C VAL A 227 -25.55 9.25 20.59
N LYS A 228 -26.12 9.21 21.80
CA LYS A 228 -25.64 8.37 22.90
C LYS A 228 -26.26 6.98 22.81
N THR A 229 -25.48 5.94 23.14
CA THR A 229 -25.95 4.54 23.12
C THR A 229 -26.59 4.11 24.44
N GLY A 230 -26.50 4.95 25.48
CA GLY A 230 -27.00 4.64 26.82
C GLY A 230 -26.01 3.86 27.68
N ASN A 231 -24.83 3.54 27.15
CA ASN A 231 -23.72 2.91 27.86
C ASN A 231 -22.58 3.92 28.02
N PRO A 232 -22.38 4.52 29.22
CA PRO A 232 -21.37 5.54 29.43
C PRO A 232 -19.96 5.10 29.07
N THR A 233 -19.57 3.87 29.42
CA THR A 233 -18.23 3.34 29.11
C THR A 233 -17.98 3.22 27.60
N PHE A 234 -19.02 2.88 26.83
CA PHE A 234 -18.92 2.86 25.37
C PHE A 234 -18.86 4.28 24.81
N ASP A 235 -19.76 5.15 25.28
CA ASP A 235 -19.93 6.52 24.80
C ASP A 235 -18.76 7.46 25.15
N ASP A 236 -17.88 7.05 26.07
CA ASP A 236 -16.62 7.71 26.41
C ASP A 236 -15.46 7.33 25.46
N ILE A 237 -15.57 6.18 24.80
CA ILE A 237 -14.53 5.65 23.90
C ILE A 237 -14.90 5.92 22.44
N PHE A 238 -16.19 5.74 22.11
CA PHE A 238 -16.70 5.80 20.75
C PHE A 238 -17.70 6.94 20.56
N VAL A 239 -17.59 7.59 19.41
CA VAL A 239 -18.62 8.47 18.86
C VAL A 239 -19.45 7.67 17.88
N VAL A 240 -20.77 7.72 18.06
CA VAL A 240 -21.71 7.12 17.11
C VAL A 240 -22.52 8.20 16.42
N GLY A 241 -22.43 8.21 15.09
CA GLY A 241 -23.23 9.01 14.19
C GLY A 241 -24.38 8.22 13.60
N SER A 242 -25.60 8.77 13.60
CA SER A 242 -26.72 8.17 12.86
C SER A 242 -27.77 9.19 12.46
N ASN A 243 -28.62 8.79 11.51
CA ASN A 243 -29.85 9.50 11.18
C ASN A 243 -31.03 9.09 12.09
N GLN A 244 -30.83 8.13 13.01
CA GLN A 244 -31.84 7.69 13.98
C GLN A 244 -31.66 8.39 15.32
N LYS A 245 -32.79 8.72 15.98
CA LYS A 245 -32.81 9.44 17.27
C LYS A 245 -32.32 8.60 18.46
N ASP A 246 -32.33 7.28 18.37
CA ASP A 246 -31.84 6.37 19.41
C ASP A 246 -31.16 5.14 18.80
N LEU A 247 -29.85 5.00 19.01
CA LEU A 247 -29.05 3.89 18.51
C LEU A 247 -28.90 2.73 19.50
N SER A 248 -29.38 2.87 20.74
CA SER A 248 -29.32 1.78 21.74
C SER A 248 -30.11 0.53 21.27
N HIS A 249 -31.10 0.72 20.40
CA HIS A 249 -31.84 -0.34 19.72
C HIS A 249 -31.15 -0.88 18.46
N VAL A 250 -30.20 -0.12 17.90
CA VAL A 250 -29.49 -0.43 16.66
C VAL A 250 -28.21 -1.19 16.95
N LEU A 251 -27.39 -0.75 17.91
CA LEU A 251 -26.17 -1.43 18.31
C LEU A 251 -26.42 -2.29 19.57
N PRO A 252 -26.50 -3.62 19.46
CA PRO A 252 -26.80 -4.48 20.61
C PRO A 252 -25.76 -4.29 21.74
N PRO A 253 -26.16 -4.37 23.02
CA PRO A 253 -25.22 -4.28 24.15
C PRO A 253 -24.05 -5.27 24.04
N SER A 254 -24.30 -6.47 23.48
CA SER A 254 -23.26 -7.48 23.23
C SER A 254 -22.17 -6.97 22.28
N VAL A 255 -22.54 -6.24 21.23
CA VAL A 255 -21.60 -5.65 20.26
C VAL A 255 -20.81 -4.52 20.93
N GLN A 256 -21.47 -3.68 21.74
CA GLN A 256 -20.79 -2.62 22.50
C GLN A 256 -19.71 -3.21 23.43
N THR A 257 -20.04 -4.26 24.19
CA THR A 257 -19.08 -4.94 25.07
C THR A 257 -17.90 -5.54 24.30
N LYS A 258 -18.16 -6.15 23.14
CA LYS A 258 -17.12 -6.70 22.26
C LYS A 258 -16.16 -5.61 21.76
N LEU A 259 -16.70 -4.49 21.30
CA LEU A 259 -15.90 -3.35 20.81
C LEU A 259 -15.06 -2.72 21.92
N ILE A 260 -15.58 -2.58 23.14
CA ILE A 260 -14.81 -2.12 24.30
C ILE A 260 -13.66 -3.08 24.60
N ALA A 261 -13.92 -4.39 24.61
CA ALA A 261 -12.90 -5.39 24.88
C ALA A 261 -11.81 -5.42 23.80
N GLU A 262 -12.17 -5.15 22.53
CA GLU A 262 -11.21 -5.10 21.43
C GLU A 262 -10.37 -3.81 21.47
N GLN A 263 -10.96 -2.68 21.89
CA GLN A 263 -10.21 -1.43 22.09
C GLN A 263 -9.09 -1.59 23.13
N GLN A 264 -9.28 -2.42 24.14
CA GLN A 264 -8.25 -2.70 25.14
C GLN A 264 -7.08 -3.54 24.61
N LYS A 265 -7.25 -4.22 23.47
CA LYS A 265 -6.27 -5.13 22.88
C LYS A 265 -5.58 -4.55 21.66
N SER A 266 -6.30 -3.75 20.87
CA SER A 266 -5.83 -3.22 19.59
C SER A 266 -5.54 -1.73 19.68
N ALA A 267 -4.35 -1.35 19.24
CA ALA A 267 -3.94 0.06 19.16
C ALA A 267 -4.53 0.80 17.95
N THR A 268 -5.13 0.08 16.99
CA THR A 268 -5.62 0.65 15.73
C THR A 268 -7.04 0.19 15.47
N ILE A 269 -7.99 1.08 15.74
CA ILE A 269 -9.42 0.82 15.64
C ILE A 269 -9.92 1.48 14.37
N PRO A 270 -10.55 0.72 13.44
CA PRO A 270 -11.04 1.29 12.20
C PRO A 270 -12.24 2.20 12.46
N VAL A 271 -12.43 3.19 11.59
CA VAL A 271 -13.74 3.84 11.44
C VAL A 271 -14.67 2.85 10.76
N MET A 272 -15.88 2.70 11.29
CA MET A 272 -16.84 1.68 10.87
C MET A 272 -18.08 2.40 10.34
N ILE A 273 -18.39 2.18 9.07
CA ILE A 273 -19.50 2.84 8.39
C ILE A 273 -20.46 1.78 7.86
N PHE A 274 -21.73 1.92 8.19
CA PHE A 274 -22.81 1.07 7.75
C PHE A 274 -23.72 1.88 6.82
N GLU A 275 -23.66 1.60 5.52
CA GLU A 275 -24.42 2.31 4.48
C GLU A 275 -24.79 1.33 3.37
N ASP A 276 -26.03 1.43 2.85
CA ASP A 276 -26.52 0.63 1.72
C ASP A 276 -26.35 -0.90 1.89
N GLY A 277 -26.47 -1.42 3.13
CA GLY A 277 -26.29 -2.83 3.47
C GLY A 277 -24.83 -3.28 3.54
N ILE A 278 -23.87 -2.35 3.51
CA ILE A 278 -22.43 -2.62 3.46
C ILE A 278 -21.76 -2.06 4.72
N LEU A 279 -20.94 -2.90 5.36
CA LEU A 279 -19.97 -2.47 6.37
C LEU A 279 -18.68 -2.06 5.67
N THR A 280 -18.29 -0.80 5.79
CA THR A 280 -16.98 -0.28 5.40
C THR A 280 -16.12 -0.06 6.64
N LEU A 281 -14.99 -0.76 6.72
CA LEU A 281 -13.93 -0.55 7.71
C LEU A 281 -12.82 0.29 7.08
N ILE A 282 -12.50 1.42 7.70
CA ILE A 282 -11.46 2.34 7.26
C ILE A 282 -10.38 2.39 8.33
N PHE A 283 -9.18 1.93 7.97
CA PHE A 283 -8.05 1.88 8.90
C PHE A 283 -7.23 3.16 8.86
N GLN A 284 -6.35 3.32 9.86
CA GLN A 284 -5.48 4.50 9.97
C GLN A 284 -4.64 4.69 8.69
N SER A 285 -4.72 5.89 8.12
CA SER A 285 -3.93 6.27 6.95
C SER A 285 -2.45 6.40 7.29
N TYR A 286 -1.58 6.10 6.33
CA TYR A 286 -0.13 6.35 6.46
C TYR A 286 0.44 7.04 5.23
N LEU A 287 1.60 7.68 5.42
CA LEU A 287 2.33 8.37 4.36
C LEU A 287 3.01 7.39 3.41
N VAL A 288 2.96 7.71 2.12
CA VAL A 288 3.64 6.99 1.04
C VAL A 288 4.40 7.98 0.15
N ASP A 289 5.44 7.50 -0.54
CA ASP A 289 6.35 8.36 -1.31
C ASP A 289 5.70 8.89 -2.60
N GLY A 290 4.61 8.28 -3.07
CA GLY A 290 3.87 8.72 -4.24
C GLY A 290 2.85 7.70 -4.74
N TRP A 291 2.29 7.95 -5.93
CA TRP A 291 1.28 7.08 -6.56
C TRP A 291 1.72 5.64 -6.84
N ASN A 292 3.02 5.43 -6.98
CA ASN A 292 3.64 4.15 -7.36
C ASN A 292 4.42 3.54 -6.19
N ASP A 293 4.17 4.00 -4.96
CA ASP A 293 4.74 3.39 -3.77
C ASP A 293 4.13 1.99 -3.57
N HIS A 294 4.97 0.97 -3.48
CA HIS A 294 4.59 -0.45 -3.42
C HIS A 294 4.04 -0.89 -2.05
N LYS A 295 4.23 -0.07 -1.00
CA LYS A 295 3.95 -0.45 0.39
C LYS A 295 2.47 -0.82 0.57
N MET A 296 2.21 -2.05 1.02
CA MET A 296 0.87 -2.57 1.36
C MET A 296 -0.15 -2.51 0.20
N VAL A 297 0.30 -2.42 -1.06
CA VAL A 297 -0.58 -2.59 -2.22
C VAL A 297 -0.72 -4.08 -2.53
N ILE A 298 -1.94 -4.58 -2.72
CA ILE A 298 -2.19 -5.99 -3.09
C ILE A 298 -1.45 -6.31 -4.40
N ASN A 299 -0.84 -7.49 -4.49
CA ASN A 299 -0.04 -7.93 -5.65
C ASN A 299 1.18 -7.08 -6.04
N ASP A 300 1.52 -6.06 -5.26
CA ASP A 300 2.72 -5.27 -5.51
C ASP A 300 3.83 -5.71 -4.54
N VAL A 301 4.91 -6.24 -5.10
CA VAL A 301 5.98 -6.87 -4.32
C VAL A 301 7.23 -6.01 -4.42
N GLU A 302 7.70 -5.51 -3.28
CA GLU A 302 9.01 -4.92 -3.18
C GLU A 302 10.08 -6.03 -3.11
N PHE A 303 10.94 -6.11 -4.11
CA PHE A 303 12.02 -7.09 -4.15
C PHE A 303 13.25 -6.51 -3.43
N PHE A 304 13.56 -7.03 -2.24
CA PHE A 304 14.59 -6.44 -1.36
C PHE A 304 16.01 -6.93 -1.65
N SER A 305 16.14 -7.92 -2.53
CA SER A 305 17.19 -8.94 -2.45
C SER A 305 17.73 -9.30 -3.85
N ASP A 306 18.48 -10.38 -3.96
CA ASP A 306 18.91 -10.94 -5.25
C ASP A 306 17.83 -11.89 -5.82
N TRP A 307 18.09 -12.42 -7.01
CA TRP A 307 17.18 -13.31 -7.71
C TRP A 307 16.69 -14.50 -6.87
N ASP A 308 17.51 -15.02 -5.96
CA ASP A 308 17.22 -16.24 -5.21
C ASP A 308 16.14 -16.05 -4.13
N HIS A 309 15.86 -14.79 -3.79
CA HIS A 309 14.92 -14.42 -2.74
C HIS A 309 13.57 -13.94 -3.26
N VAL A 310 13.44 -13.68 -4.57
CA VAL A 310 12.20 -13.24 -5.26
C VAL A 310 10.99 -14.07 -4.82
N THR A 311 11.14 -15.39 -4.80
CA THR A 311 10.06 -16.30 -4.39
C THR A 311 9.64 -16.07 -2.94
N ASN A 312 10.59 -15.87 -2.03
CA ASN A 312 10.26 -15.60 -0.62
C ASN A 312 9.67 -14.21 -0.44
N ASP A 313 10.10 -13.19 -1.20
CA ASP A 313 9.55 -11.83 -1.16
C ASP A 313 8.05 -11.85 -1.55
N ILE A 314 7.70 -12.58 -2.63
CA ILE A 314 6.30 -12.76 -3.05
C ILE A 314 5.47 -13.48 -1.98
N ILE A 315 5.97 -14.60 -1.45
CA ILE A 315 5.27 -15.36 -0.39
C ILE A 315 5.07 -14.51 0.86
N THR A 316 6.09 -13.76 1.27
CA THR A 316 6.03 -12.88 2.45
C THR A 316 4.98 -11.80 2.24
N LYS A 317 4.92 -11.19 1.05
CA LYS A 317 3.88 -10.20 0.72
C LYS A 317 2.49 -10.81 0.82
N MET A 318 2.28 -11.99 0.24
CA MET A 318 0.99 -12.69 0.35
C MET A 318 0.61 -13.00 1.79
N GLN A 319 1.56 -13.44 2.63
CA GLN A 319 1.31 -13.69 4.06
C GLN A 319 0.88 -12.41 4.79
N ILE A 320 1.52 -11.27 4.50
CA ILE A 320 1.14 -9.97 5.05
C ILE A 320 -0.31 -9.63 4.66
N ASP A 321 -0.68 -9.84 3.39
CA ASP A 321 -2.03 -9.54 2.91
C ASP A 321 -3.09 -10.45 3.53
N LEU A 322 -2.80 -11.74 3.67
CA LEU A 322 -3.71 -12.71 4.31
C LEU A 322 -3.90 -12.41 5.81
N ASN A 323 -2.82 -12.03 6.50
CA ASN A 323 -2.90 -11.60 7.90
C ASN A 323 -3.71 -10.31 8.03
N TRP A 324 -3.51 -9.34 7.12
CA TRP A 324 -4.30 -8.10 7.10
C TRP A 324 -5.79 -8.38 6.85
N LEU A 325 -6.13 -9.29 5.93
CA LEU A 325 -7.50 -9.75 5.74
C LEU A 325 -8.06 -10.36 7.02
N LYS A 326 -7.30 -11.26 7.67
CA LYS A 326 -7.72 -11.92 8.93
C LYS A 326 -8.01 -10.92 10.03
N ASP A 327 -7.11 -9.96 10.24
CA ASP A 327 -7.27 -8.91 11.25
C ASP A 327 -8.48 -8.03 10.93
N SER A 328 -8.72 -7.74 9.66
CA SER A 328 -9.88 -6.96 9.22
C SER A 328 -11.20 -7.73 9.41
N LEU A 329 -11.22 -9.04 9.19
CA LEU A 329 -12.40 -9.88 9.42
C LEU A 329 -12.66 -10.10 10.92
N ASN A 330 -11.63 -10.11 11.77
CA ASN A 330 -11.80 -10.11 13.22
C ASN A 330 -12.57 -8.88 13.73
N TRP A 331 -12.34 -7.71 13.11
CA TRP A 331 -13.13 -6.51 13.37
C TRP A 331 -14.59 -6.68 12.94
N ALA A 332 -14.84 -7.23 11.75
CA ALA A 332 -16.20 -7.50 11.27
C ALA A 332 -16.96 -8.52 12.15
N ASN A 333 -16.26 -9.48 12.76
CA ASN A 333 -16.84 -10.45 13.70
C ASN A 333 -17.37 -9.79 14.98
N GLN A 334 -16.81 -8.65 15.43
CA GLN A 334 -17.31 -7.95 16.63
C GLN A 334 -18.76 -7.49 16.48
N PHE A 335 -19.23 -7.33 15.23
CA PHE A 335 -20.59 -6.94 14.88
C PHE A 335 -21.56 -8.11 14.68
N ASP A 336 -21.13 -9.35 14.92
CA ASP A 336 -21.90 -10.58 14.65
C ASP A 336 -22.32 -10.73 13.16
N ILE A 337 -21.61 -10.05 12.27
CA ILE A 337 -21.84 -10.05 10.82
C ILE A 337 -21.15 -11.25 10.16
N VAL A 338 -19.99 -11.63 10.69
CA VAL A 338 -19.09 -12.65 10.11
C VAL A 338 -18.67 -13.63 11.20
N ASP A 339 -18.69 -14.94 10.90
CA ASP A 339 -18.04 -15.98 11.72
C ASP A 339 -16.98 -16.68 10.85
N VAL A 340 -15.78 -16.10 10.84
CA VAL A 340 -14.62 -16.67 10.15
C VAL A 340 -13.69 -17.18 11.24
N LYS A 341 -13.57 -18.51 11.33
CA LYS A 341 -12.65 -19.21 12.23
C LYS A 341 -11.34 -19.50 11.53
#